data_AF-A0AAU0MYG2-F1
#
_entry.id   AF-A0AAU0MYG2-F1
#
_cell.length_a   1.000
_cell.length_b   1.000
_cell.length_c   1.000
_cell.angle_alpha   90.00
_cell.angle_beta   90.00
_cell.angle_gamma   90.00
#
_symmetry.space_group_name_H-M   'P 1'
#
loop_
_entity.id
_entity.type
_entity.pdbx_description
1 polymer ?
#
loop_
_entity_poly.entity_id
_entity_poly.type
_entity_poly.pdbx_seq_one_letter_code
_entity_poly.pdbx_strand_id
1 'polypeptide(L)' 'MRLISILIGLAIIAFMVNKQLNTTSVPTDTEVDVGGGNNDTPKVPTSPEGVKQFEADMDKFMQDTEAQRNKKLEETLSE' A
#
# COMPACT_ATOMS: atom_id res chain seq x y z
N MET A 1 7.00 1.39 -36.34
CA MET A 1 8.03 0.83 -35.42
C MET A 1 8.12 1.53 -34.07
N ARG A 2 7.92 2.86 -33.95
CA ARG A 2 8.03 3.57 -32.66
C ARG A 2 6.90 3.24 -31.65
N LEU A 3 5.68 3.01 -32.14
CA LEU A 3 4.55 2.65 -31.27
C LEU A 3 4.66 1.24 -30.70
N ILE A 4 5.26 0.31 -31.46
CA ILE A 4 5.44 -1.08 -31.04
C ILE A 4 6.45 -1.15 -29.90
N SER A 5 7.56 -0.39 -29.99
CA SER A 5 8.54 -0.28 -28.90
C SER A 5 7.95 0.31 -27.61
N ILE A 6 7.02 1.27 -27.74
CA ILE A 6 6.33 1.86 -26.58
C ILE A 6 5.41 0.82 -25.92
N LEU A 7 4.62 0.09 -26.72
CA LEU A 7 3.73 -0.96 -26.21
C LEU A 7 4.49 -2.07 -25.47
N ILE A 8 5.65 -2.48 -26.00
CA ILE A 8 6.50 -3.48 -25.34
C ILE A 8 7.03 -2.94 -24.00
N GLY A 9 7.43 -1.67 -23.94
CA GLY A 9 7.85 -1.04 -22.68
C GLY A 9 6.74 -1.01 -21.62
N LEU A 10 5.52 -0.62 -22.02
CA LEU A 10 4.35 -0.65 -21.14
C LEU A 10 4.01 -2.06 -20.65
N ALA A 11 4.12 -3.06 -21.52
CA ALA A 11 3.87 -4.46 -21.15
C ALA A 11 4.88 -4.96 -20.09
N ILE A 12 6.16 -4.59 -20.22
CA ILE A 12 7.21 -4.95 -19.24
C ILE A 12 6.91 -4.30 -17.89
N ILE A 13 6.55 -3.02 -17.87
CA ILE A 13 6.23 -2.30 -16.62
C ILE A 13 5.00 -2.93 -15.95
N ALA A 14 3.92 -3.16 -16.71
CA ALA A 14 2.70 -3.79 -16.20
C ALA A 14 2.98 -5.19 -15.64
N PHE A 15 3.83 -5.98 -16.30
CA PHE A 15 4.25 -7.29 -15.83
C PHE A 15 5.06 -7.21 -14.53
N MET A 16 5.97 -6.23 -14.41
CA MET A 16 6.82 -6.05 -13.24
C MET A 16 6.03 -5.60 -12.01
N VAL A 17 5.03 -4.73 -12.20
CA VAL A 17 4.11 -4.30 -11.14
C VAL A 17 3.24 -5.49 -10.72
N ASN A 18 2.64 -6.21 -11.66
CA ASN A 18 1.77 -7.35 -11.35
C ASN A 18 2.54 -8.48 -10.65
N LYS A 19 3.80 -8.71 -11.02
CA LYS A 19 4.68 -9.68 -10.35
C LYS A 19 4.99 -9.28 -8.91
N GLN A 20 5.23 -8.00 -8.62
CA GLN A 20 5.46 -7.52 -7.26
C GLN A 20 4.20 -7.63 -6.39
N LEU A 21 3.01 -7.45 -6.98
CA LEU A 21 1.74 -7.57 -6.27
C LEU A 21 1.33 -9.02 -6.03
N ASN A 22 1.57 -9.93 -6.98
CA ASN A 22 1.17 -11.34 -6.87
C ASN A 22 2.14 -12.22 -6.08
N THR A 23 3.36 -11.77 -5.77
CA THR A 23 4.25 -12.50 -4.84
C THR A 23 3.79 -12.42 -3.38
N THR A 24 2.75 -11.63 -3.07
CA THR A 24 2.01 -11.73 -1.80
C THR A 24 1.01 -12.88 -1.89
N SER A 25 1.51 -14.09 -2.02
CA SER A 25 0.74 -15.30 -1.71
C SER A 25 1.16 -15.75 -0.31
N VAL A 26 0.26 -15.43 0.61
CA VAL A 26 0.22 -15.67 2.06
C VAL A 26 0.62 -17.09 2.48
N PRO A 27 1.24 -17.29 3.66
CA PRO A 27 0.88 -18.41 4.52
C PRO A 27 -0.04 -17.93 5.66
N THR A 28 -1.18 -18.61 5.73
CA THR A 28 -2.13 -18.64 6.83
C THR A 28 -1.41 -18.87 8.16
N ASP A 29 -1.67 -18.05 9.18
CA ASP A 29 -2.11 -18.51 10.50
C ASP A 29 -2.30 -17.32 11.47
N THR A 30 -3.54 -17.21 11.96
CA THR A 30 -3.89 -17.06 13.38
C THR A 30 -3.11 -16.02 14.21
N GLU A 31 -3.74 -14.92 14.63
CA GLU A 31 -4.22 -14.71 16.02
C GLU A 31 -4.49 -13.22 16.39
N VAL A 32 -5.65 -13.02 17.05
CA VAL A 32 -6.13 -11.93 17.91
C VAL A 32 -6.26 -10.49 17.38
N ASP A 33 -7.52 -10.20 16.97
CA ASP A 33 -8.18 -8.91 17.14
C ASP A 33 -8.21 -8.52 18.64
N VAL A 34 -7.37 -7.56 19.03
CA VAL A 34 -7.54 -6.81 20.28
C VAL A 34 -7.37 -5.34 19.96
N GLY A 35 -8.47 -4.61 20.00
CA GLY A 35 -8.48 -3.17 20.19
C GLY A 35 -9.15 -2.40 19.07
N GLY A 36 -10.48 -2.28 19.15
CA GLY A 36 -11.26 -1.34 18.35
C GLY A 36 -10.76 0.09 18.51
N GLY A 37 -10.08 0.57 17.48
CA GLY A 37 -9.66 1.96 17.32
C GLY A 37 -9.24 2.12 15.87
N ASN A 38 -10.12 2.75 15.07
CA ASN A 38 -9.96 3.13 13.66
C ASN A 38 -8.91 2.35 12.86
N ASN A 39 -9.42 1.39 12.07
CA ASN A 39 -8.72 0.44 11.18
C ASN A 39 -7.66 1.00 10.20
N ASP A 40 -7.35 2.29 10.23
CA ASP A 40 -6.37 2.90 9.34
C ASP A 40 -4.98 3.00 9.98
N THR A 41 -4.83 2.88 11.32
CA THR A 41 -3.49 3.02 11.94
C THR A 41 -2.79 1.66 12.06
N PRO A 42 -1.61 1.47 11.45
CA PRO A 42 -0.82 0.24 11.61
C PRO A 42 -0.52 -0.08 13.08
N LYS A 43 -0.72 -1.34 13.44
CA LYS A 43 -0.53 -1.84 14.81
C LYS A 43 0.95 -2.02 15.12
N VAL A 44 1.41 -1.50 16.26
CA VAL A 44 2.81 -1.62 16.69
C VAL A 44 3.13 -3.10 16.93
N PRO A 45 4.18 -3.65 16.28
CA PRO A 45 4.54 -5.05 16.44
C PRO A 45 5.13 -5.28 17.83
N THR A 46 4.72 -6.37 18.47
CA THR A 46 5.27 -6.83 19.76
C THR A 46 6.37 -7.89 19.58
N SER A 47 6.65 -8.28 18.33
CA SER A 47 7.70 -9.24 17.96
C SER A 47 8.71 -8.59 17.00
N PRO A 48 10.00 -8.97 17.07
CA PRO A 48 11.03 -8.43 16.17
C PRO A 48 10.76 -8.70 14.69
N GLU A 49 10.10 -9.81 14.37
CA GLU A 49 9.79 -10.20 12.99
C GLU A 49 8.76 -9.29 12.33
N GLY A 50 7.85 -8.70 13.13
CA GLY A 50 6.82 -7.79 12.65
C GLY A 50 7.31 -6.37 12.35
N VAL A 51 8.55 -6.02 12.73
CA VAL A 51 9.11 -4.66 12.55
C VAL A 51 9.18 -4.26 11.08
N LYS A 52 9.59 -5.18 10.21
CA LYS A 52 9.70 -4.91 8.76
C LYS A 52 8.35 -4.70 8.09
N GLN A 53 7.35 -5.47 8.51
CA GLN A 53 5.98 -5.33 7.98
C GLN A 53 5.36 -4.01 8.46
N PHE A 54 5.56 -3.67 9.74
CA PHE A 54 5.10 -2.41 10.30
C PHE A 54 5.72 -1.18 9.60
N GLU A 55 7.00 -1.23 9.23
CA GLU A 55 7.66 -0.17 8.45
C GLU A 55 6.96 0.04 7.10
N ALA A 56 6.70 -1.03 6.35
CA ALA A 56 5.99 -0.96 5.08
C ALA A 56 4.54 -0.46 5.23
N ASP A 57 3.85 -0.92 6.28
CA ASP A 57 2.48 -0.49 6.57
C ASP A 57 2.43 0.99 6.99
N MET A 58 3.46 1.48 7.69
CA MET A 58 3.61 2.89 8.06
C MET A 58 3.86 3.80 6.86
N ASP A 59 4.76 3.40 5.96
CA ASP A 59 5.02 4.16 4.73
C ASP A 59 3.75 4.32 3.90
N LYS A 60 2.97 3.25 3.78
CA LYS A 60 1.68 3.27 3.09
C LYS A 60 0.68 4.17 3.81
N PHE A 61 0.57 4.06 5.13
CA PHE A 61 -0.33 4.88 5.93
C PHE A 61 -0.03 6.39 5.78
N MET A 62 1.25 6.78 5.75
CA MET A 62 1.64 8.16 5.53
C MET A 62 1.21 8.66 4.15
N GLN A 63 1.48 7.88 3.09
CA GLN A 63 1.09 8.23 1.73
C GLN A 63 -0.43 8.37 1.57
N ASP A 64 -1.20 7.43 2.13
CA ASP A 64 -2.66 7.45 2.08
C ASP A 64 -3.23 8.64 2.88
N THR A 65 -2.62 8.98 4.02
CA THR A 65 -3.03 10.13 4.84
C THR A 65 -2.77 11.46 4.13
N GLU A 66 -1.63 11.60 3.44
CA GLU A 66 -1.33 12.78 2.64
C GLU A 66 -2.31 12.94 1.48
N ALA A 67 -2.60 11.85 0.76
CA ALA A 67 -3.58 11.84 -0.31
C ALA A 67 -4.99 12.23 0.19
N GLN A 68 -5.42 11.67 1.33
CA GLN A 68 -6.70 12.02 1.95
C GLN A 68 -6.75 13.48 2.41
N ARG A 69 -5.65 14.01 2.96
CA ARG A 69 -5.56 15.42 3.37
C ARG A 69 -5.71 16.36 2.18
N ASN A 70 -5.04 16.06 1.08
CA ASN A 70 -5.11 16.88 -0.14
C ASN A 70 -6.51 16.85 -0.74
N LYS A 71 -7.14 15.68 -0.81
CA LYS A 71 -8.53 15.54 -1.27
C LYS A 71 -9.50 16.37 -0.42
N LYS A 72 -9.36 16.32 0.91
CA LYS A 72 -10.22 17.07 1.83
C LYS A 72 -10.02 18.59 1.71
N LEU A 73 -8.78 19.02 1.40
CA LEU A 73 -8.47 20.43 1.14
C LEU A 73 -9.08 20.93 -0.17
N GLU A 74 -9.03 20.12 -1.24
CA GLU A 74 -9.68 20.42 -2.52
C GLU A 74 -11.21 20.50 -2.38
N GLU A 75 -11.82 19.59 -1.62
CA GLU A 75 -13.26 19.61 -1.30
C GLU A 75 -13.64 20.88 -0.53
N THR A 76 -12.81 21.33 0.43
CA THR A 76 -13.07 22.54 1.23
C THR A 76 -12.88 23.85 0.44
N LEU A 77 -11.95 23.87 -0.53
CA LEU A 77 -11.68 25.05 -1.37
C LEU A 77 -12.65 25.21 -2.54
N SER A 78 -13.44 24.17 -2.83
CA SER A 78 -14.42 24.15 -3.93
C SER A 78 -15.86 24.46 -3.48
N GLU A 79 -16.07 24.75 -2.18
CA GLU A 79 -17.35 25.17 -1.59
C GLU A 79 -17.41 26.69 -1.36
#